data_AF-A0A523T8P6-F1
#
_entry.id   AF-A0A523T8P6-F1
#
_cell.length_a   1.000
_cell.length_b   1.000
_cell.length_c   1.000
_cell.angle_alpha   90.00
_cell.angle_beta   90.00
_cell.angle_gamma   90.00
#
_symmetry.space_group_name_H-M   'P 1'
#
loop_
_entity.id
_entity.type
_entity.pdbx_description
1 polymer ?
#
loop_
_entity_poly.entity_id
_entity_poly.type
_entity_poly.pdbx_seq_one_letter_code
_entity_poly.pdbx_strand_id
1 'polypeptide(L)'
;MPQTTKKPFYFKPPLSVLFEIHKLEKVLPWDINISYLLTMFLEEMEQQGEVDFRASGVALESSSTIYLRKTKLLLKLEDPPPPPKTLPDFIPPPMFLPLRYELSSTTLDNLLNVLDEVLKGESIRPPKMPQPILPAPEILPPLDLYLLKIEDHMKTLYAQLYQLVGTGELIAFSKLVAGLEKIEATKTFLILLFLAQRGKIGLWQEEEIEELYITVIGDPAFDGKRTEII
;
A
#
# COMPACT_ATOMS: atom_id res chain seq x y z
N MET A 1 -52.29 1.93 3.81
CA MET A 1 -51.57 1.36 2.65
C MET A 1 -50.10 1.73 2.81
N PRO A 2 -49.17 0.77 2.86
CA PRO A 2 -47.74 1.12 2.93
C PRO A 2 -47.31 1.63 1.54
N GLN A 3 -46.92 2.89 1.46
CA GLN A 3 -46.28 3.40 0.24
C GLN A 3 -44.92 2.72 0.13
N THR A 4 -44.73 1.90 -0.91
CA THR A 4 -43.43 1.34 -1.24
C THR A 4 -42.55 2.50 -1.72
N THR A 5 -41.74 3.06 -0.82
CA THR A 5 -40.75 4.09 -1.13
C THR A 5 -39.67 3.48 -2.02
N LYS A 6 -39.91 3.48 -3.34
CA LYS A 6 -38.89 3.16 -4.33
C LYS A 6 -37.72 4.14 -4.14
N LYS A 7 -36.49 3.62 -4.07
CA LYS A 7 -35.30 4.47 -3.97
C LYS A 7 -35.27 5.46 -5.15
N PRO A 8 -34.96 6.74 -4.91
CA PRO A 8 -34.90 7.75 -5.97
C PRO A 8 -33.86 7.40 -7.03
N PHE A 9 -34.07 7.86 -8.27
CA PHE A 9 -33.18 7.55 -9.40
C PHE A 9 -31.74 8.04 -9.17
N TYR A 10 -31.57 9.16 -8.48
CA TYR A 10 -30.27 9.79 -8.19
C TYR A 10 -29.39 9.04 -7.17
N PHE A 11 -29.89 7.96 -6.56
CA PHE A 11 -29.09 7.04 -5.75
C PHE A 11 -28.52 5.86 -6.55
N LYS A 12 -28.78 5.79 -7.85
CA LYS A 12 -28.16 4.78 -8.72
C LYS A 12 -26.73 5.21 -9.09
N PRO A 13 -25.76 4.28 -9.15
CA PRO A 13 -24.47 4.57 -9.77
C PRO A 13 -24.70 4.89 -11.26
N PRO A 14 -24.05 5.92 -11.84
CA PRO A 14 -22.93 6.70 -11.31
C PRO A 14 -23.32 7.98 -10.54
N LEU A 15 -24.60 8.38 -10.54
CA LEU A 15 -25.08 9.61 -9.87
C LEU A 15 -24.96 9.58 -8.35
N SER A 16 -24.94 8.38 -7.76
CA SER A 16 -24.83 8.18 -6.31
C SER A 16 -23.67 8.93 -5.67
N VAL A 17 -22.58 9.17 -6.41
CA VAL A 17 -21.40 9.91 -5.96
C VAL A 17 -21.73 11.35 -5.53
N LEU A 18 -22.71 12.00 -6.17
CA LEU A 18 -23.12 13.38 -5.82
C LEU A 18 -23.99 13.44 -4.56
N PHE A 19 -24.59 12.34 -4.15
CA PHE A 19 -25.55 12.29 -3.03
C PHE A 19 -24.97 11.59 -1.79
N GLU A 20 -23.90 10.81 -1.94
CA GLU A 20 -23.22 10.10 -0.85
C GLU A 20 -21.98 10.85 -0.36
N ILE A 21 -22.19 11.96 0.36
CA ILE A 21 -21.13 12.84 0.87
C ILE A 21 -20.05 12.09 1.68
N HIS A 22 -20.45 11.09 2.46
CA HIS A 22 -19.54 10.26 3.25
C HIS A 22 -18.63 9.38 2.39
N LYS A 23 -19.06 8.98 1.19
CA LYS A 23 -18.19 8.27 0.23
C LYS A 23 -17.24 9.23 -0.46
N LEU A 24 -17.60 10.50 -0.59
CA LEU A 24 -16.77 11.53 -1.20
C LEU A 24 -15.44 11.76 -0.47
N GLU A 25 -15.35 11.41 0.82
CA GLU A 25 -14.08 11.45 1.56
C GLU A 25 -13.08 10.38 1.13
N LYS A 26 -13.57 9.25 0.61
CA LYS A 26 -12.73 8.11 0.20
C LYS A 26 -12.32 8.17 -1.27
N VAL A 27 -12.98 9.00 -2.07
CA VAL A 27 -12.73 9.14 -3.51
C VAL A 27 -11.78 10.31 -3.76
N LEU A 28 -10.83 10.14 -4.68
CA LEU A 28 -9.97 11.24 -5.10
C LEU A 28 -10.82 12.30 -5.83
N PRO A 29 -10.71 13.59 -5.46
CA PRO A 29 -11.52 14.63 -6.09
C PRO A 29 -11.37 14.69 -7.62
N TRP A 30 -10.19 14.38 -8.15
CA TRP A 30 -9.85 14.46 -9.58
C TRP A 30 -10.52 13.39 -10.44
N ASP A 31 -10.85 12.23 -9.87
CA ASP A 31 -11.49 11.13 -10.60
C ASP A 31 -12.97 11.44 -10.92
N ILE A 32 -13.53 12.46 -10.27
CA ILE A 32 -14.94 12.81 -10.40
C ILE A 32 -15.11 13.86 -11.50
N ASN A 33 -15.76 13.45 -12.58
CA ASN A 33 -16.21 14.33 -13.65
C ASN A 33 -17.58 14.94 -13.30
N ILE A 34 -17.56 16.10 -12.65
CA ILE A 34 -18.76 16.79 -12.17
C ILE A 34 -19.66 17.23 -13.33
N SER A 35 -19.10 17.70 -14.46
CA SER A 35 -19.91 18.17 -15.59
C SER A 35 -20.71 17.02 -16.18
N TYR A 36 -20.07 15.87 -16.41
CA TYR A 36 -20.74 14.66 -16.89
C TYR A 36 -21.86 14.21 -15.94
N LEU A 37 -21.60 14.16 -14.63
CA LEU A 37 -22.60 13.73 -13.64
C LEU A 37 -23.78 14.71 -13.54
N LEU A 38 -23.54 16.01 -13.60
CA LEU A 38 -24.62 17.01 -13.58
C LEU A 38 -25.44 16.99 -14.86
N THR A 39 -24.82 16.83 -16.03
CA THR A 39 -25.54 16.69 -17.29
C THR A 39 -26.44 15.45 -17.27
N MET A 40 -25.90 14.30 -16.86
CA MET A 40 -26.69 13.08 -16.70
C MET A 40 -27.82 13.25 -15.70
N PHE A 41 -27.56 13.92 -14.58
CA PHE A 41 -28.58 14.19 -13.55
C PHE A 41 -29.72 15.04 -14.12
N LEU A 42 -29.41 16.09 -14.88
CA LEU A 42 -30.41 16.94 -15.52
C LEU A 42 -31.20 16.20 -16.61
N GLU A 43 -30.53 15.37 -17.42
CA GLU A 43 -31.20 14.56 -18.45
C GLU A 43 -32.18 13.56 -17.84
N GLU A 44 -31.79 12.87 -16.76
CA GLU A 44 -32.67 11.94 -16.04
C GLU A 44 -33.85 12.67 -15.37
N MET A 45 -33.63 13.88 -14.83
CA MET A 45 -34.71 14.72 -14.30
C MET A 45 -35.71 15.13 -15.39
N GLU A 46 -35.21 15.51 -16.58
CA GLU A 46 -36.05 15.92 -17.70
C GLU A 46 -36.88 14.74 -18.23
N GLN A 47 -36.30 13.53 -18.29
CA GLN A 47 -37.00 12.31 -18.70
C GLN A 47 -38.13 11.90 -17.74
N GLN A 48 -37.96 12.14 -16.44
CA GLN A 48 -38.98 11.85 -15.43
C GLN A 48 -40.11 12.89 -15.43
N GLY A 49 -39.90 14.08 -16.00
CA GLY A 49 -40.89 15.15 -16.07
C GLY A 49 -41.16 15.88 -14.74
N GLU A 50 -40.49 15.49 -13.66
CA GLU A 50 -40.58 16.12 -12.34
C GLU A 50 -39.23 16.69 -11.90
N VAL A 51 -39.19 18.01 -11.65
CA VAL A 51 -37.98 18.71 -11.22
C VAL A 51 -37.91 18.74 -9.69
N ASP A 52 -37.12 17.83 -9.13
CA ASP A 52 -36.79 17.81 -7.70
C ASP A 52 -35.74 18.88 -7.33
N PHE A 53 -36.20 20.10 -7.00
CA PHE A 53 -35.30 21.18 -6.55
C PHE A 53 -34.48 20.84 -5.30
N ARG A 54 -35.03 19.99 -4.42
CA ARG A 54 -34.32 19.52 -3.21
C ARG A 54 -33.11 18.68 -3.58
N ALA A 55 -33.25 17.77 -4.54
CA ALA A 55 -32.15 16.95 -5.02
C ALA A 55 -31.10 17.82 -5.74
N SER A 56 -31.53 18.80 -6.54
CA SER A 56 -30.62 19.76 -7.17
C SER A 56 -29.84 20.58 -6.16
N GLY A 57 -30.44 20.95 -5.02
CA GLY A 57 -29.73 21.64 -3.93
C GLY A 57 -28.60 20.80 -3.34
N VAL A 58 -28.87 19.51 -3.09
CA VAL A 58 -27.84 18.57 -2.60
C VAL A 58 -26.75 18.34 -3.65
N ALA A 59 -27.12 18.18 -4.92
CA ALA A 59 -26.18 18.03 -6.03
C ALA A 59 -25.29 19.28 -6.21
N LEU A 60 -25.83 20.47 -5.99
CA LEU A 60 -25.09 21.72 -6.04
C LEU A 60 -24.10 21.84 -4.87
N GLU A 61 -24.55 21.51 -3.65
CA GLU A 61 -23.70 21.51 -2.46
C GLU A 61 -22.53 20.53 -2.57
N SER A 62 -22.80 19.31 -3.03
CA SER A 62 -21.77 18.30 -3.25
C SER A 62 -20.80 18.74 -4.34
N SER A 63 -21.30 19.27 -5.46
CA SER A 63 -20.46 19.79 -6.54
C SER A 63 -19.54 20.93 -6.06
N SER A 64 -20.06 21.88 -5.28
CA SER A 64 -19.29 22.97 -4.69
C SER A 64 -18.19 22.44 -3.76
N THR A 65 -18.52 21.45 -2.93
CA THR A 65 -17.57 20.80 -2.01
C THR A 65 -16.44 20.10 -2.76
N ILE A 66 -16.75 19.40 -3.85
CA ILE A 66 -15.74 18.75 -4.70
C ILE A 66 -14.80 19.78 -5.31
N TYR A 67 -15.35 20.86 -5.88
CA TYR A 67 -14.54 21.95 -6.44
C TYR A 67 -13.64 22.61 -5.40
N LEU A 68 -14.16 22.89 -4.20
CA LEU A 68 -13.38 23.43 -3.10
C LEU A 68 -12.19 22.53 -2.76
N ARG A 69 -12.40 21.20 -2.72
CA ARG A 69 -11.31 20.24 -2.48
C ARG A 69 -10.28 20.24 -3.60
N LYS A 70 -10.71 20.26 -4.87
CA LYS A 70 -9.81 20.37 -6.02
C LYS A 70 -8.91 21.61 -5.90
N THR A 71 -9.50 22.78 -5.63
CA THR A 71 -8.76 24.03 -5.46
C THR A 71 -7.81 23.98 -4.26
N LYS A 72 -8.26 23.46 -3.10
CA LYS A 72 -7.39 23.31 -1.93
C LYS A 72 -6.19 22.40 -2.20
N LEU A 73 -6.37 21.32 -2.96
CA LEU A 73 -5.25 20.45 -3.34
C LEU A 73 -4.30 21.14 -4.30
N LEU A 74 -4.84 21.91 -5.25
CA LEU A 74 -4.03 22.71 -6.18
C LEU A 74 -3.19 23.77 -5.45
N LEU A 75 -3.77 24.46 -4.46
CA LEU A 75 -3.06 25.45 -3.66
C LEU A 75 -1.96 24.83 -2.80
N LYS A 76 -2.20 23.64 -2.22
CA LYS A 76 -1.18 22.91 -1.43
C LYS A 76 0.06 22.54 -2.24
N LEU A 77 -0.04 22.44 -3.57
CA LEU A 77 1.11 22.18 -4.44
C LEU A 77 1.97 23.43 -4.65
N GLU A 78 1.39 24.62 -4.52
CA GLU A 78 2.09 25.90 -4.63
C GLU A 78 2.79 26.29 -3.32
N ASP A 79 2.29 25.79 -2.18
CA ASP A 79 2.92 26.02 -0.88
C ASP A 79 4.37 25.49 -0.87
N PRO A 80 5.37 26.31 -0.47
CA PRO A 80 6.75 25.87 -0.42
C PRO A 80 6.91 24.70 0.57
N PRO A 81 7.80 23.74 0.28
CA PRO A 81 8.04 22.62 1.19
C PRO A 81 8.44 23.17 2.57
N PRO A 82 7.94 22.55 3.65
CA PRO A 82 8.30 22.97 5.00
C PRO A 82 9.83 22.91 5.15
N PRO A 83 10.43 23.87 5.89
CA PRO A 83 11.87 23.87 6.10
C PRO A 83 12.31 22.53 6.69
N PRO A 84 13.48 22.00 6.29
CA PRO A 84 13.98 20.76 6.83
C PRO A 84 13.98 20.85 8.36
N LYS A 85 13.34 19.88 9.03
CA LYS A 85 13.39 19.77 10.49
C LYS A 85 14.87 19.72 10.86
N THR A 86 15.37 20.76 11.52
CA THR A 86 16.73 20.75 12.05
C THR A 86 16.83 19.55 12.98
N LEU A 87 17.63 18.56 12.61
CA LEU A 87 18.02 17.52 13.54
C LEU A 87 18.59 18.22 14.77
N PRO A 88 18.26 17.78 16.00
CA PRO A 88 18.92 18.33 17.19
C PRO A 88 20.42 18.24 16.97
N ASP A 89 21.16 19.32 17.27
CA ASP A 89 22.61 19.40 17.10
C ASP A 89 23.25 18.16 17.72
N PHE A 90 23.64 17.22 16.87
CA PHE A 90 24.29 15.99 17.31
C PHE A 90 25.70 16.39 17.74
N ILE A 91 25.89 16.61 19.04
CA ILE A 91 27.21 16.78 19.63
C ILE A 91 27.81 15.37 19.68
N PRO A 92 28.78 15.02 18.80
CA PRO A 92 29.38 13.71 18.85
C PRO A 92 30.11 13.52 20.18
N PRO A 93 30.14 12.30 20.74
CA PRO A 93 30.94 12.01 21.91
C PRO A 93 32.42 12.32 21.63
N PRO A 94 33.19 12.75 22.64
CA PRO A 94 34.61 13.07 22.46
C PRO A 94 35.36 11.85 21.95
N MET A 95 35.97 11.99 20.77
CA MET A 95 36.83 10.97 20.19
C MET A 95 38.16 10.96 20.93
N PHE A 96 38.60 9.79 21.40
CA PHE A 96 39.94 9.66 21.97
C PHE A 96 40.98 9.83 20.85
N LEU A 97 41.86 10.82 21.01
CA LEU A 97 43.01 10.98 20.13
C LEU A 97 43.87 9.71 20.20
N PRO A 98 44.41 9.22 19.06
CA PRO A 98 45.29 8.06 19.06
C PRO A 98 46.48 8.33 19.99
N LEU A 99 46.71 7.41 20.91
CA LEU A 99 47.83 7.45 21.84
C LEU A 99 49.13 7.45 21.03
N ARG A 100 49.91 8.53 21.13
CA ARG A 100 51.29 8.56 20.65
C ARG A 100 52.14 7.87 21.71
N TYR A 101 52.57 6.64 21.43
CA TYR A 101 53.63 6.02 22.20
C TYR A 101 54.92 6.77 21.90
N GLU A 102 55.36 7.65 22.79
CA GLU A 102 56.75 8.11 22.78
C GLU A 102 57.61 6.93 23.22
N LEU A 103 58.13 6.18 22.24
CA LEU A 103 59.09 5.09 22.47
C LEU A 103 60.38 5.67 23.04
N SER A 104 60.40 5.88 24.35
CA SER A 104 61.57 6.29 25.09
C SER A 104 62.58 5.13 25.05
N SER A 105 63.70 5.34 24.35
CA SER A 105 64.82 4.42 24.13
C SER A 105 64.49 3.06 23.49
N THR A 106 64.39 3.03 22.16
CA THR A 106 64.57 1.79 21.40
C THR A 106 65.97 1.70 20.81
N THR A 107 66.55 0.50 20.81
CA THR A 107 67.79 0.18 20.09
C THR A 107 67.54 0.08 18.60
N LEU A 108 68.56 0.39 17.78
CA LEU A 108 68.49 0.38 16.31
C LEU A 108 67.97 -0.96 15.76
N ASP A 109 68.39 -2.07 16.36
CA ASP A 109 67.94 -3.42 15.96
C ASP A 109 66.44 -3.60 16.14
N ASN A 110 65.85 -3.01 17.18
CA ASN A 110 64.41 -3.10 17.42
C ASN A 110 63.63 -2.29 16.37
N LEU A 111 64.16 -1.14 15.94
CA LEU A 111 63.59 -0.35 14.85
C LEU A 111 63.62 -1.10 13.52
N LEU A 112 64.73 -1.75 13.21
CA LEU A 112 64.87 -2.53 11.98
C LEU A 112 63.94 -3.74 11.97
N ASN A 113 63.79 -4.43 13.10
CA ASN A 113 62.86 -5.57 13.22
C ASN A 113 61.40 -5.14 13.07
N VAL A 114 61.00 -4.05 13.74
CA VAL A 114 59.63 -3.52 13.61
C VAL A 114 59.35 -3.02 12.19
N LEU A 115 60.32 -2.36 11.56
CA LEU A 115 60.18 -1.92 10.17
C LEU A 115 60.01 -3.12 9.22
N ASP A 116 60.76 -4.19 9.45
CA ASP A 116 60.65 -5.43 8.66
C ASP A 116 59.31 -6.14 8.92
N GLU A 117 58.80 -6.14 10.15
CA GLU A 117 57.44 -6.62 10.47
C GLU A 117 56.35 -5.78 9.78
N VAL A 118 56.48 -4.45 9.80
CA VAL A 118 55.53 -3.53 9.15
C VAL A 118 55.57 -3.68 7.63
N LEU A 119 56.75 -3.77 7.02
CA LEU A 119 56.91 -4.01 5.58
C LEU A 119 56.32 -5.36 5.15
N LYS A 120 56.50 -6.40 5.97
CA LYS A 120 55.86 -7.71 5.76
C LYS A 120 54.33 -7.64 5.93
N GLY A 121 53.84 -6.83 6.87
CA GLY A 121 52.42 -6.63 7.14
C GLY A 121 51.69 -5.72 6.13
N GLU A 122 52.40 -4.79 5.50
CA GLU A 122 51.83 -3.76 4.60
C GLU A 122 51.79 -4.19 3.13
N SER A 123 52.56 -5.21 2.74
CA SER A 123 52.64 -5.68 1.35
C SER A 123 51.31 -6.20 0.74
N ILE A 124 50.20 -6.29 1.49
CA ILE A 124 48.96 -6.93 1.00
C ILE A 124 47.68 -6.21 1.47
N ARG A 125 47.62 -4.88 1.39
CA ARG A 125 46.31 -4.20 1.34
C ARG A 125 46.10 -3.61 -0.04
N PRO A 126 45.36 -4.31 -0.94
CA PRO A 126 45.00 -3.69 -2.21
C PRO A 126 44.21 -2.40 -1.92
N PRO A 127 44.44 -1.31 -2.68
CA PRO A 127 43.63 -0.11 -2.56
C PRO A 127 42.17 -0.51 -2.74
N LYS A 128 41.32 -0.13 -1.78
CA LYS A 128 39.88 -0.39 -1.85
C LYS A 128 39.38 0.32 -3.09
N MET A 129 39.06 -0.44 -4.15
CA MET A 129 38.56 0.14 -5.39
C MET A 129 37.35 1.01 -5.07
N PRO A 130 37.29 2.26 -5.57
CA PRO A 130 36.10 3.08 -5.40
C PRO A 130 34.93 2.33 -6.05
N GLN A 131 33.99 1.90 -5.22
CA GLN A 131 32.77 1.27 -5.71
C GLN A 131 32.05 2.30 -6.59
N PRO A 132 31.66 1.96 -7.83
CA PRO A 132 30.88 2.87 -8.65
C PRO A 132 29.61 3.22 -7.86
N ILE A 133 29.38 4.52 -7.68
CA ILE A 133 28.15 5.03 -7.09
C ILE A 133 27.05 4.66 -8.07
N LEU A 134 26.32 3.58 -7.79
CA LEU A 134 25.12 3.23 -8.54
C LEU A 134 24.13 4.39 -8.38
N PRO A 135 23.33 4.74 -9.41
CA PRO A 135 22.16 5.57 -9.23
C PRO A 135 21.39 5.03 -8.02
N ALA A 136 20.97 5.90 -7.11
CA ALA A 136 20.20 5.48 -5.95
C ALA A 136 19.07 4.56 -6.46
N PRO A 137 18.99 3.30 -5.98
CA PRO A 137 17.94 2.41 -6.43
C PRO A 137 16.62 3.13 -6.18
N GLU A 138 15.77 3.24 -7.21
CA GLU A 138 14.44 3.78 -7.04
C GLU A 138 13.79 2.99 -5.90
N ILE A 139 13.69 3.62 -4.74
CA ILE A 139 13.09 3.02 -3.55
C ILE A 139 11.60 3.03 -3.84
N LEU A 140 11.14 2.03 -4.58
CA LEU A 140 9.72 1.80 -4.75
C LEU A 140 9.12 1.66 -3.35
N PRO A 141 7.98 2.32 -3.07
CA PRO A 141 7.37 2.23 -1.78
C PRO A 141 7.05 0.75 -1.45
N PRO A 142 7.13 0.35 -0.17
CA PRO A 142 7.00 -1.07 0.23
C PRO A 142 5.72 -1.77 -0.25
N LEU A 143 4.66 -1.01 -0.50
CA LEU A 143 3.39 -1.51 -1.01
C LEU A 143 3.50 -2.01 -2.47
N ASP A 144 4.23 -1.28 -3.32
CA ASP A 144 4.37 -1.62 -4.74
C ASP A 144 5.19 -2.91 -4.93
N LEU A 145 6.22 -3.09 -4.09
CA LEU A 145 6.99 -4.33 -4.07
C LEU A 145 6.15 -5.55 -3.63
N TYR A 146 5.19 -5.33 -2.73
CA TYR A 146 4.27 -6.37 -2.27
C TYR A 146 3.23 -6.71 -3.34
N LEU A 147 2.69 -5.70 -4.03
CA LEU A 147 1.78 -5.89 -5.17
C LEU A 147 2.45 -6.65 -6.33
N LEU A 148 3.72 -6.38 -6.62
CA LEU A 148 4.48 -7.09 -7.65
C LEU A 148 4.56 -8.61 -7.35
N LYS A 149 4.69 -8.99 -6.07
CA LYS A 149 4.82 -10.38 -5.64
C LYS A 149 3.50 -11.04 -5.26
N ILE A 150 2.37 -10.33 -5.42
CA ILE A 150 1.09 -10.78 -4.89
C ILE A 150 0.64 -12.12 -5.49
N GLU A 151 1.06 -12.42 -6.73
CA GLU A 151 0.77 -13.69 -7.39
C GLU A 151 1.42 -14.90 -6.71
N ASP A 152 2.66 -14.74 -6.25
CA ASP A 152 3.38 -15.81 -5.54
C ASP A 152 2.83 -15.99 -4.12
N HIS A 153 2.48 -14.88 -3.47
CA HIS A 153 1.82 -14.92 -2.17
C HIS A 153 0.42 -15.57 -2.26
N MET A 154 -0.34 -15.31 -3.33
CA MET A 154 -1.62 -15.99 -3.60
C MET A 154 -1.45 -17.50 -3.76
N LYS A 155 -0.47 -17.96 -4.54
CA LYS A 155 -0.21 -19.40 -4.73
C LYS A 155 0.15 -20.08 -3.42
N THR A 156 0.98 -19.43 -2.61
CA THR A 156 1.45 -19.95 -1.32
C THR A 156 0.28 -20.06 -0.33
N LEU A 157 -0.53 -19.01 -0.18
CA LEU A 157 -1.70 -19.05 0.69
C LEU A 157 -2.77 -20.03 0.20
N TYR A 158 -2.98 -20.13 -1.11
CA TYR A 158 -3.91 -21.10 -1.67
C TYR A 158 -3.46 -22.55 -1.40
N ALA A 159 -2.17 -22.84 -1.50
CA ALA A 159 -1.61 -24.15 -1.13
C ALA A 159 -1.77 -24.43 0.37
N GLN A 160 -1.53 -23.44 1.24
CA GLN A 160 -1.76 -23.58 2.68
C GLN A 160 -3.23 -23.83 3.02
N LEU A 161 -4.15 -23.12 2.37
CA LEU A 161 -5.58 -23.34 2.52
C LEU A 161 -5.99 -24.72 2.02
N TYR A 162 -5.46 -25.18 0.89
CA TYR A 162 -5.76 -26.52 0.38
C TYR A 162 -5.29 -27.64 1.33
N GLN A 163 -4.12 -27.48 1.96
CA GLN A 163 -3.64 -28.42 2.99
C GLN A 163 -4.54 -28.43 4.24
N LEU A 164 -5.09 -27.28 4.62
CA LEU A 164 -6.01 -27.14 5.75
C LEU A 164 -7.44 -27.62 5.41
N VAL A 165 -7.82 -27.65 4.14
CA VAL A 165 -9.18 -27.98 3.65
C VAL A 165 -9.34 -29.46 3.26
N GLY A 166 -8.42 -30.34 3.66
CA GLY A 166 -8.53 -31.78 3.45
C GLY A 166 -9.84 -32.44 3.94
N THR A 167 -10.67 -31.73 4.71
CA THR A 167 -11.93 -32.19 5.30
C THR A 167 -13.18 -31.37 4.93
N GLY A 168 -13.10 -30.38 4.04
CA GLY A 168 -14.30 -29.62 3.63
C GLY A 168 -14.93 -28.77 4.73
N GLU A 169 -14.14 -28.42 5.76
CA GLU A 169 -14.60 -27.58 6.88
C GLU A 169 -14.45 -26.09 6.58
N LEU A 170 -15.38 -25.30 7.15
CA LEU A 170 -15.35 -23.84 7.16
C LEU A 170 -14.16 -23.35 8.00
N ILE A 171 -13.23 -22.60 7.38
CA ILE A 171 -12.08 -22.05 8.10
C ILE A 171 -12.45 -20.65 8.61
N ALA A 172 -12.38 -20.46 9.92
CA ALA A 172 -12.50 -19.13 10.53
C ALA A 172 -11.19 -18.34 10.32
N PHE A 173 -11.30 -17.09 9.88
CA PHE A 173 -10.17 -16.18 9.69
C PHE A 173 -9.40 -15.93 10.99
N SER A 174 -10.09 -15.93 12.14
CA SER A 174 -9.48 -15.85 13.47
C SER A 174 -8.46 -16.97 13.71
N LYS A 175 -8.70 -18.19 13.19
CA LYS A 175 -7.76 -19.31 13.29
C LYS A 175 -6.57 -19.18 12.34
N LEU A 176 -6.74 -18.56 11.16
CA LEU A 176 -5.65 -18.32 10.21
C LEU A 176 -4.70 -17.21 10.67
N VAL A 177 -5.21 -16.26 11.45
CA VAL A 177 -4.47 -15.08 11.91
C VAL A 177 -3.96 -15.23 13.34
N ALA A 178 -4.34 -16.29 14.05
CA ALA A 178 -3.88 -16.59 15.40
C ALA A 178 -2.33 -16.69 15.43
N GLY A 179 -1.69 -15.67 16.01
CA GLY A 179 -0.23 -15.60 16.17
C GLY A 179 0.52 -14.70 15.17
N LEU A 180 -0.16 -14.09 14.21
CA LEU A 180 0.46 -13.17 13.24
C LEU A 180 0.43 -11.71 13.72
N GLU A 181 1.42 -10.91 13.29
CA GLU A 181 1.42 -9.47 13.53
C GLU A 181 0.27 -8.77 12.78
N LYS A 182 -0.24 -7.64 13.29
CA LYS A 182 -1.36 -6.88 12.67
C LYS A 182 -1.13 -6.54 11.18
N ILE A 183 0.12 -6.28 10.82
CA ILE A 183 0.51 -5.96 9.43
C ILE A 183 0.42 -7.21 8.56
N GLU A 184 0.87 -8.36 9.05
CA GLU A 184 0.79 -9.64 8.36
C GLU A 184 -0.65 -10.16 8.27
N ALA A 185 -1.45 -9.94 9.30
CA ALA A 185 -2.89 -10.18 9.30
C ALA A 185 -3.59 -9.40 8.18
N THR A 186 -3.28 -8.10 8.06
CA THR A 186 -3.84 -7.23 7.02
C THR A 186 -3.39 -7.66 5.62
N LYS A 187 -2.11 -8.03 5.48
CA LYS A 187 -1.54 -8.58 4.24
C LYS A 187 -2.23 -9.87 3.79
N THR A 188 -2.51 -10.77 4.74
CA THR A 188 -3.21 -12.04 4.51
C THR A 188 -4.66 -11.80 4.11
N PHE A 189 -5.34 -10.87 4.78
CA PHE A 189 -6.69 -10.43 4.42
C PHE A 189 -6.75 -9.85 3.00
N LEU A 190 -5.79 -8.99 2.64
CA LEU A 190 -5.73 -8.41 1.30
C LEU A 190 -5.60 -9.50 0.23
N ILE A 191 -4.76 -10.52 0.45
CA ILE A 191 -4.62 -11.64 -0.48
C ILE A 191 -5.90 -12.48 -0.55
N LEU A 192 -6.59 -12.71 0.58
CA LEU A 192 -7.87 -13.41 0.60
C LEU A 192 -8.94 -12.70 -0.24
N LEU A 193 -8.99 -11.36 -0.17
CA LEU A 193 -9.87 -10.57 -1.04
C LEU A 193 -9.54 -10.77 -2.52
N PHE A 194 -8.25 -10.79 -2.89
CA PHE A 194 -7.85 -11.05 -4.27
C PHE A 194 -8.21 -12.48 -4.73
N LEU A 195 -8.09 -13.47 -3.85
CA LEU A 195 -8.51 -14.85 -4.13
C LEU A 195 -10.03 -14.97 -4.28
N ALA A 196 -10.80 -14.22 -3.48
CA ALA A 196 -12.25 -14.15 -3.58
C ALA A 196 -12.71 -13.45 -4.86
N GLN A 197 -12.05 -12.35 -5.26
CA GLN A 197 -12.30 -11.69 -6.53
C GLN A 197 -12.05 -12.62 -7.72
N ARG A 198 -11.04 -13.50 -7.64
CA ARG A 198 -10.76 -14.52 -8.66
C ARG A 198 -11.68 -15.75 -8.58
N GLY A 199 -12.65 -15.77 -7.67
CA GLY A 199 -13.65 -16.84 -7.54
C GLY A 199 -13.13 -18.16 -6.95
N LYS A 200 -11.92 -18.20 -6.41
CA LYS A 200 -11.32 -19.42 -5.84
C LYS A 200 -11.75 -19.70 -4.40
N ILE A 201 -12.22 -18.66 -3.72
CA ILE A 201 -12.57 -18.68 -2.30
C ILE A 201 -13.87 -17.90 -2.13
N GLY A 202 -14.83 -18.46 -1.41
CA GLY A 202 -16.00 -17.74 -0.92
C GLY A 202 -15.74 -17.21 0.48
N LEU A 203 -15.95 -15.91 0.68
CA LEU A 203 -15.91 -15.27 1.98
C LEU A 203 -17.35 -15.06 2.46
N TRP A 204 -17.65 -15.52 3.67
CA TRP A 204 -18.95 -15.34 4.30
C TRP A 204 -18.77 -14.69 5.66
N GLN A 205 -19.51 -13.61 5.91
CA GLN A 205 -19.52 -12.91 7.19
C GLN A 205 -20.98 -12.61 7.52
N GLU A 206 -21.38 -12.98 8.74
CA GLU A 206 -22.73 -12.73 9.26
C GLU A 206 -22.75 -11.36 9.96
N GLU A 207 -23.83 -10.57 9.81
CA GLU A 207 -23.87 -9.17 10.29
C GLU A 207 -23.73 -9.02 11.81
N GLU A 208 -23.99 -10.09 12.57
CA GLU A 208 -23.94 -10.12 14.04
C GLU A 208 -22.59 -10.63 14.59
N ILE A 209 -21.73 -11.19 13.75
CA ILE A 209 -20.45 -11.80 14.15
C ILE A 209 -19.30 -11.15 13.36
N GLU A 210 -18.30 -10.60 14.06
CA GLU A 210 -17.09 -10.05 13.41
C GLU A 210 -16.17 -11.13 12.79
N GLU A 211 -16.60 -12.41 12.77
CA GLU A 211 -15.81 -13.52 12.26
C GLU A 211 -16.07 -13.77 10.77
N LEU A 212 -14.98 -13.78 10.01
CA LEU A 212 -14.97 -14.08 8.58
C LEU A 212 -14.74 -15.57 8.37
N TYR A 213 -15.69 -16.25 7.72
CA TYR A 213 -15.60 -17.65 7.32
C TYR A 213 -15.14 -17.78 5.87
N ILE A 214 -14.25 -18.75 5.64
CA ILE A 214 -13.59 -18.97 4.35
C ILE A 214 -14.01 -20.35 3.84
N THR A 215 -14.55 -20.37 2.63
CA THR A 215 -14.88 -21.59 1.87
C THR A 215 -13.98 -21.68 0.65
N VAL A 216 -13.37 -22.84 0.39
CA VAL A 216 -12.60 -23.03 -0.84
C VAL A 216 -13.54 -23.67 -1.86
N ILE A 217 -13.85 -22.91 -2.91
CA ILE A 217 -14.63 -23.40 -4.05
C ILE A 217 -13.60 -24.03 -4.99
N GLY A 218 -13.47 -25.35 -4.90
CA GLY A 218 -12.45 -26.09 -5.63
C GLY A 218 -12.70 -26.06 -7.13
N ASP A 219 -11.77 -25.48 -7.88
CA ASP A 219 -11.54 -25.84 -9.27
C ASP A 219 -10.05 -26.17 -9.48
N PRO A 220 -9.70 -27.42 -9.81
CA PRO A 220 -8.32 -27.86 -9.95
C PRO A 220 -7.84 -27.56 -11.37
N ALA A 221 -7.42 -26.32 -11.64
CA ALA A 221 -6.69 -26.01 -12.87
C ALA A 221 -5.72 -24.85 -12.64
N PHE A 222 -4.62 -25.16 -11.96
CA PHE A 222 -3.38 -24.40 -12.15
C PHE A 222 -2.36 -25.32 -12.83
N ASP A 223 -2.76 -25.88 -13.97
CA ASP A 223 -1.82 -26.51 -14.89
C ASP A 223 -1.90 -25.81 -16.26
N GLY A 224 -0.72 -25.49 -16.77
CA GLY A 224 -0.46 -25.52 -18.20
C GLY A 224 -0.89 -24.33 -19.06
N LYS A 225 0.11 -23.50 -19.37
CA LYS A 225 0.39 -22.96 -20.71
C LYS A 225 -0.49 -21.81 -21.23
N ARG A 226 0.19 -20.68 -21.45
CA ARG A 226 0.01 -19.91 -22.69
C ARG A 226 0.17 -20.88 -23.86
N THR A 227 -0.93 -21.36 -24.42
CA THR A 227 -0.99 -21.69 -25.84
C THR A 227 -1.63 -20.52 -26.52
N GLU A 228 -0.79 -19.81 -27.27
CA GLU A 228 -1.19 -18.93 -28.35
C GLU A 228 -2.17 -19.62 -29.31
N ILE A 229 -2.77 -18.79 -30.17
CA ILE A 229 -3.23 -19.05 -31.54
C ILE A 229 -4.77 -19.04 -31.72
N ILE A 230 -5.18 -17.93 -32.36
CA ILE A 230 -6.36 -17.58 -33.18
C ILE A 230 -7.66 -17.24 -32.46
#